data_AF-A0A392PID9-F1
#
_entry.id   AF-A0A392PID9-F1
#
_cell.length_a   1.000
_cell.length_b   1.000
_cell.length_c   1.000
_cell.angle_alpha   90.00
_cell.angle_beta   90.00
_cell.angle_gamma   90.00
#
_symmetry.space_group_name_H-M   'P 1'
#
loop_
_entity.id
_entity.type
_entity.pdbx_description
1 polymer ?
#
loop_
_entity_poly.entity_id
_entity_poly.type
_entity_poly.pdbx_seq_one_letter_code
_entity_poly.pdbx_strand_id
1 'polypeptide(L)'
;MFGRMHSGNAADHQWDGEHFATGGAQVDIWNHNRSQPVNSFVWGSDTVISVRFNPGEPNLLASSASDRSINLYDLRMDSPVRKMIMQ
;
A
#
# COMPACT_ATOMS: atom_id res chain seq x y z
N MET A 1 10.41 -21.86 -6.82
CA MET A 1 9.31 -22.07 -7.78
C MET A 1 8.08 -21.36 -7.25
N PHE A 2 7.89 -20.09 -7.59
CA PHE A 2 6.59 -19.42 -7.60
C PHE A 2 6.64 -18.41 -8.72
N GLY A 3 6.23 -18.87 -9.90
CA GLY A 3 6.01 -18.02 -11.06
C GLY A 3 4.52 -17.73 -11.19
N ARG A 4 4.26 -16.60 -11.86
CA ARG A 4 2.94 -16.11 -12.34
C ARG A 4 2.10 -15.52 -11.20
N MET A 5 1.33 -14.45 -11.42
CA MET A 5 0.51 -14.17 -12.59
C MET A 5 0.09 -12.69 -12.58
N HIS A 6 -0.03 -12.09 -13.77
CA HIS A 6 -0.66 -10.79 -13.96
C HIS A 6 -2.15 -10.87 -13.59
N SER A 7 -2.47 -10.45 -12.36
CA SER A 7 -3.68 -9.73 -12.01
C SER A 7 -3.24 -8.84 -10.87
N GLY A 8 -3.10 -7.53 -11.12
CA GLY A 8 -2.64 -6.57 -10.14
C GLY A 8 -3.69 -6.39 -9.06
N ASN A 9 -3.87 -7.38 -8.20
CA ASN A 9 -4.42 -7.13 -6.89
C ASN A 9 -3.48 -6.09 -6.30
N ALA A 10 -4.00 -4.89 -5.98
CA ALA A 10 -3.23 -3.89 -5.26
C ALA A 10 -3.06 -4.35 -3.81
N ALA A 11 -2.62 -5.59 -3.60
CA ALA A 11 -2.39 -6.18 -2.31
C ALA A 11 -0.95 -6.71 -2.25
N ASP A 12 -0.30 -6.46 -1.13
CA ASP A 12 1.07 -6.89 -0.88
C ASP A 12 1.25 -7.19 0.61
N HIS A 13 2.12 -8.14 0.94
CA HIS A 13 2.36 -8.55 2.31
C HIS A 13 3.71 -8.00 2.79
N GLN A 14 3.76 -7.59 4.06
CA GLN A 14 4.98 -7.17 4.71
C GLN A 14 5.94 -8.38 4.83
N TRP A 15 7.21 -8.23 4.49
CA TRP A 15 8.12 -9.37 4.38
C TRP A 15 8.35 -10.15 5.69
N ASP A 16 8.65 -9.43 6.77
CA ASP A 16 8.98 -9.99 8.08
C ASP A 16 7.98 -9.53 9.16
N GLY A 17 6.72 -9.32 8.76
CA GLY A 17 5.73 -8.76 9.66
C GLY A 17 4.34 -9.30 9.42
N GLU A 18 3.42 -8.85 10.25
CA GLU A 18 2.05 -9.36 10.33
C GLU A 18 1.05 -8.57 9.49
N HIS A 19 1.54 -7.53 8.80
CA HIS A 19 0.70 -6.61 8.06
C HIS A 19 0.64 -6.94 6.58
N PHE A 20 -0.49 -6.63 5.97
CA PHE A 20 -0.63 -6.58 4.52
C PHE A 20 -1.40 -5.34 4.12
N ALA A 21 -1.12 -4.86 2.93
CA ALA A 21 -1.77 -3.70 2.37
C ALA A 21 -2.75 -4.14 1.29
N THR A 22 -3.83 -3.39 1.12
CA THR A 22 -4.74 -3.48 -0.01
C THR A 22 -4.99 -2.09 -0.57
N GLY A 23 -5.13 -1.98 -1.88
CA GLY A 23 -5.33 -0.74 -2.63
C GLY A 23 -6.60 -0.82 -3.46
N GLY A 24 -7.31 0.31 -3.53
CA GLY A 24 -8.51 0.49 -4.34
C GLY A 24 -8.85 1.96 -4.36
N ALA A 25 -9.97 2.35 -3.74
CA ALA A 25 -10.27 3.77 -3.51
C ALA A 25 -9.31 4.43 -2.48
N GLN A 26 -8.71 3.62 -1.62
CA GLN A 26 -7.75 4.03 -0.60
C GLN A 26 -6.70 2.93 -0.41
N VAL A 27 -5.66 3.20 0.40
CA VAL A 27 -4.73 2.16 0.86
C VAL A 27 -5.10 1.77 2.28
N ASP A 28 -5.50 0.52 2.46
CA ASP A 28 -5.80 -0.07 3.76
C ASP A 28 -4.69 -0.99 4.22
N ILE A 29 -4.35 -0.91 5.50
CA ILE A 29 -3.36 -1.74 6.16
C ILE A 29 -4.11 -2.67 7.11
N TRP A 30 -3.84 -3.94 6.99
CA TRP A 30 -4.51 -4.99 7.74
C TRP A 30 -3.51 -5.72 8.61
N ASN A 31 -4.00 -6.29 9.73
CA ASN A 31 -3.30 -7.31 10.50
C ASN A 31 -4.16 -8.57 10.44
N HIS A 32 -3.54 -9.74 10.27
CA HIS A 32 -4.25 -11.02 10.13
C HIS A 32 -5.19 -11.36 11.30
N ASN A 33 -4.95 -10.78 12.48
CA ASN A 33 -5.77 -11.02 13.68
C ASN A 33 -6.98 -10.09 13.80
N ARG A 34 -7.18 -9.16 12.86
CA ARG A 34 -8.24 -8.15 12.93
C ARG A 34 -9.19 -8.25 11.74
N SER A 35 -10.47 -8.02 12.01
CA SER A 35 -11.51 -7.92 10.98
C SER A 35 -11.67 -6.52 10.39
N GLN A 36 -10.97 -5.53 10.96
CA GLN A 36 -10.98 -4.14 10.51
C GLN A 36 -9.55 -3.70 10.20
N PRO A 37 -9.37 -2.77 9.24
CA PRO A 37 -8.05 -2.24 8.92
C PRO A 37 -7.45 -1.54 10.14
N VAL A 38 -6.14 -1.68 10.30
CA VAL A 38 -5.33 -0.99 11.31
C VAL A 38 -5.22 0.48 10.94
N ASN A 39 -4.93 0.77 9.66
CA ASN A 39 -4.84 2.11 9.10
C ASN A 39 -5.53 2.16 7.73
N SER A 40 -6.10 3.31 7.41
CA SER A 40 -6.67 3.62 6.09
C SER A 40 -6.15 4.97 5.63
N PHE A 41 -5.48 5.01 4.48
CA PHE A 41 -4.88 6.22 3.92
C PHE A 41 -5.63 6.67 2.67
N VAL A 42 -6.22 7.86 2.76
CA VAL A 42 -7.00 8.49 1.68
C VAL A 42 -6.26 9.72 1.19
N TRP A 43 -5.92 9.74 -0.11
CA TRP A 43 -5.21 10.85 -0.74
C TRP A 43 -6.05 11.66 -1.72
N GLY A 44 -7.25 11.20 -2.05
CA GLY A 44 -8.11 11.81 -3.06
C GLY A 44 -9.13 10.82 -3.61
N SER A 45 -9.69 11.13 -4.77
CA SER A 45 -10.69 10.29 -5.44
C SER A 45 -10.09 9.32 -6.46
N ASP A 46 -8.76 9.26 -6.54
CA ASP A 46 -8.04 8.47 -7.53
C ASP A 46 -7.86 7.02 -7.08
N THR A 47 -8.07 6.09 -8.01
CA THR A 47 -7.91 4.67 -7.72
C THR A 47 -6.44 4.29 -7.64
N VAL A 48 -6.06 3.62 -6.55
CA VAL A 48 -4.77 2.96 -6.36
C VAL A 48 -4.69 1.74 -7.26
N ILE A 49 -3.65 1.68 -8.08
CA ILE A 49 -3.43 0.63 -9.08
C ILE A 49 -2.50 -0.45 -8.53
N SER A 50 -1.54 -0.07 -7.70
CA SER A 50 -0.58 -1.01 -7.11
C SER A 50 -0.12 -0.53 -5.75
N VAL A 51 0.22 -1.49 -4.89
CA VAL A 51 0.87 -1.25 -3.59
C VAL A 51 2.03 -2.23 -3.45
N ARG A 52 3.15 -1.78 -2.90
CA ARG A 52 4.31 -2.63 -2.60
C ARG A 52 4.99 -2.21 -1.31
N PHE A 53 5.28 -3.18 -0.46
CA PHE A 53 6.15 -3.01 0.69
C PHE A 53 7.62 -2.94 0.27
N ASN A 54 8.39 -2.18 1.04
CA ASN A 54 9.83 -2.17 0.92
C ASN A 54 10.40 -3.45 1.57
N PRO A 55 11.22 -4.24 0.85
CA PRO A 55 11.83 -5.45 1.40
C PRO A 55 12.92 -5.15 2.46
N GLY A 56 13.53 -3.97 2.45
CA GLY A 56 14.57 -3.57 3.41
C GLY A 56 14.05 -2.86 4.65
N GLU A 57 12.88 -2.22 4.57
CA GLU A 57 12.26 -1.47 5.66
C GLU A 57 10.78 -1.86 5.78
N PRO A 58 10.42 -2.76 6.71
CA PRO A 58 9.09 -3.38 6.74
C PRO A 58 7.94 -2.38 6.88
N ASN A 59 8.16 -1.22 7.49
CA ASN A 59 7.12 -0.22 7.72
C ASN A 59 6.94 0.75 6.56
N LEU A 60 7.77 0.66 5.52
CA LEU A 60 7.67 1.51 4.35
C LEU A 60 6.96 0.77 3.22
N LEU A 61 6.05 1.49 2.57
CA LEU A 61 5.39 1.02 1.37
C LEU A 61 5.14 2.18 0.40
N ALA A 62 5.00 1.82 -0.87
CA ALA A 62 4.66 2.75 -1.93
C ALA A 62 3.39 2.29 -2.65
N SER A 63 2.60 3.24 -3.13
CA SER A 63 1.49 2.96 -4.03
C SER A 63 1.54 3.83 -5.27
N SER A 64 1.03 3.31 -6.38
CA SER A 64 0.77 4.10 -7.60
C SER A 64 -0.72 4.27 -7.80
N ALA A 65 -1.13 5.42 -8.35
CA ALA A 65 -2.54 5.72 -8.61
C ALA A 65 -2.77 6.20 -10.05
N SER A 66 -4.05 6.20 -10.44
CA SER A 66 -4.52 6.56 -11.79
C SER A 66 -4.25 8.01 -12.21
N ASP A 67 -4.04 8.92 -11.26
CA ASP A 67 -3.64 10.31 -11.49
C ASP A 67 -2.13 10.47 -11.81
N ARG A 68 -1.42 9.36 -12.04
CA ARG A 68 0.05 9.30 -12.21
C ARG A 68 0.80 9.73 -10.94
N SER A 69 0.16 9.59 -9.78
CA SER A 69 0.85 9.79 -8.51
C SER A 69 1.54 8.53 -8.01
N ILE A 70 2.64 8.76 -7.31
CA ILE A 70 3.30 7.81 -6.42
C ILE A 70 3.15 8.34 -4.99
N ASN A 71 2.64 7.49 -4.11
CA ASN A 71 2.42 7.80 -2.70
C ASN A 71 3.35 6.96 -1.85
N LEU A 72 3.95 7.56 -0.83
CA LEU A 72 4.79 6.89 0.15
C LEU A 72 4.13 6.91 1.51
N TYR A 73 4.19 5.78 2.20
CA TYR A 73 3.60 5.57 3.51
C TYR A 73 4.67 5.01 4.45
N ASP A 74 4.62 5.47 5.70
CA ASP A 74 5.35 4.89 6.82
C ASP A 74 4.32 4.48 7.87
N LEU A 75 4.21 3.19 8.14
CA LEU A 75 3.25 2.63 9.11
C LEU A 75 3.50 3.08 10.55
N ARG A 76 4.66 3.68 10.83
CA ARG A 76 4.97 4.28 12.14
C ARG A 76 4.32 5.64 12.33
N MET A 77 3.82 6.24 11.25
CA MET A 77 3.18 7.55 11.24
C MET A 77 1.68 7.39 11.05
N ASP A 78 0.90 8.27 11.69
CA ASP A 78 -0.55 8.28 11.57
C ASP A 78 -1.00 8.89 10.23
N SER A 79 -0.15 9.73 9.63
CA SER A 79 -0.37 10.38 8.34
C SER A 79 0.58 9.86 7.27
N PRO A 80 0.12 9.77 6.01
CA PRO A 80 0.96 9.28 4.93
C PRO A 80 2.05 10.32 4.57
N VAL A 81 3.23 9.84 4.17
CA VAL A 81 4.47 10.63 4.17
C VAL A 81 4.48 11.66 3.04
N ARG A 82 4.18 11.21 1.81
CA ARG A 82 4.28 12.08 0.62
C ARG A 82 3.50 11.54 -0.57
N LYS A 83 2.83 12.45 -1.28
CA LYS A 83 2.29 12.23 -2.63
C LYS A 83 3.15 12.97 -3.65
N MET A 84 3.53 12.31 -4.73
CA MET A 84 4.31 12.87 -5.84
C MET A 84 3.57 12.63 -7.14
N ILE A 85 3.32 13.67 -7.95
CA ILE A 85 2.70 13.52 -9.28
C ILE A 85 3.79 13.59 -10.34
N MET A 86 3.85 12.57 -11.19
CA MET A 86 4.81 12.54 -12.30
C MET A 86 4.24 13.35 -13.47
N GLN A 87 4.99 14.35 -13.96
CA GLN A 87 4.63 15.20 -15.11
C GLN A 87 5.16 14.64 -16.43
#